data_AF-A0A928FB08-F1
#
_entry.id   AF-A0A928FB08-F1
#
_cell.length_a   1.000
_cell.length_b   1.000
_cell.length_c   1.000
_cell.angle_alpha   90.00
_cell.angle_beta   90.00
_cell.angle_gamma   90.00
#
_symmetry.space_group_name_H-M   'P 1'
#
loop_
_entity.id
_entity.type
_entity.pdbx_description
1 polymer ?
#
loop_
_entity_poly.entity_id
_entity_poly.type
_entity_poly.pdbx_seq_one_letter_code
_entity_poly.pdbx_strand_id
1 'polypeptide(L)'
;MENKRFRIFYVFSVIGVLILSAYPLYMAQKVVEMMVTFGSVPTGQFPKYIIPYSPIAFALLCGTLLMPLFLAYAKRYAFPAASVASLGVFLISELLLESKVVVSSTTLIPLEGWQMYMCYVPPMEYETRTWTAIDVLMGEYSPYFKIHFYLISAVLIISVLNVLYGFGTMIKTGDKKRKSSLILQGVCAAAFLGMCILACFTAFYRTGELTVSPLSAWLMAIFFILLGVSVGIFAASFAVAKRKLFSVILPSVLASVTVLLMYVGEACLLSGHLYVLGKGVFFEPLVGNFVSLADVCIILAGGIVTAAISLAVNGKKNA
;
A
#
# COMPACT_ATOMS: atom_id res chain seq x y z
N MET A 1 -32.72 -14.04 7.09
CA MET A 1 -33.10 -12.83 6.33
C MET A 1 -32.29 -12.78 5.04
N GLU A 2 -32.78 -13.43 3.97
CA GLU A 2 -32.14 -13.43 2.66
C GLU A 2 -32.42 -12.11 1.93
N ASN A 3 -31.54 -11.13 2.12
CA ASN A 3 -31.53 -9.97 1.23
C ASN A 3 -30.86 -10.40 -0.09
N LYS A 4 -31.68 -10.75 -1.10
CA LYS A 4 -31.20 -11.17 -2.45
C LYS A 4 -30.19 -10.19 -3.04
N ARG A 5 -30.36 -8.88 -2.81
CA ARG A 5 -29.42 -7.83 -3.28
C ARG A 5 -28.07 -7.93 -2.56
N PHE A 6 -28.07 -8.19 -1.26
CA PHE A 6 -26.83 -8.43 -0.50
C PHE A 6 -26.11 -9.69 -0.98
N ARG A 7 -26.84 -10.79 -1.22
CA ARG A 7 -26.25 -12.03 -1.74
C ARG A 7 -25.58 -11.82 -3.10
N ILE A 8 -26.25 -11.10 -4.00
CA ILE A 8 -25.69 -10.73 -5.31
C ILE A 8 -24.43 -9.89 -5.13
N PHE A 9 -24.49 -8.83 -4.33
CA PHE A 9 -23.33 -7.97 -4.05
C PHE A 9 -22.16 -8.75 -3.45
N TYR A 10 -22.41 -9.64 -2.50
CA TYR A 10 -21.40 -10.49 -1.87
C TYR A 10 -20.71 -11.38 -2.90
N VAL A 11 -21.47 -12.10 -3.73
CA VAL A 11 -20.91 -12.98 -4.77
C VAL A 11 -20.06 -12.19 -5.76
N PHE A 12 -20.55 -11.05 -6.25
CA PHE A 12 -19.76 -10.18 -7.13
C PHE A 12 -18.50 -9.64 -6.44
N SER A 13 -18.56 -9.33 -5.15
CA SER A 13 -17.39 -8.87 -4.39
C SER A 13 -16.34 -9.98 -4.28
N VAL A 14 -16.75 -11.20 -3.94
CA VAL A 14 -15.85 -12.36 -3.88
C VAL A 14 -15.23 -12.65 -5.24
N ILE A 15 -16.03 -12.69 -6.31
CA ILE A 15 -15.53 -12.92 -7.67
C ILE A 15 -14.56 -11.81 -8.09
N GLY A 16 -14.90 -10.54 -7.84
CA GLY A 16 -14.04 -9.41 -8.19
C GLY A 16 -12.69 -9.47 -7.47
N VAL A 17 -12.70 -9.74 -6.16
CA VAL A 17 -11.45 -9.90 -5.38
C VAL A 17 -10.66 -11.11 -5.85
N LEU A 18 -11.32 -12.22 -6.19
CA LEU A 18 -10.66 -13.43 -6.71
C LEU A 18 -9.97 -13.17 -8.05
N ILE A 19 -10.63 -12.47 -8.97
CA ILE A 19 -10.06 -12.11 -10.28
C ILE A 19 -8.82 -11.22 -10.09
N LEU A 20 -8.92 -10.17 -9.26
CA LEU A 20 -7.79 -9.27 -8.98
C LEU A 20 -6.65 -9.97 -8.24
N SER A 21 -6.96 -11.04 -7.49
CA SER A 21 -6.00 -11.84 -6.73
C SER A 21 -5.43 -13.01 -7.52
N ALA A 22 -5.94 -13.33 -8.71
CA ALA A 22 -5.62 -14.58 -9.41
C ALA A 22 -4.12 -14.69 -9.72
N TYR A 23 -3.52 -13.62 -10.24
CA TYR A 23 -2.09 -13.58 -10.56
C TYR A 23 -1.17 -13.73 -9.33
N PRO A 24 -1.28 -12.89 -8.27
CA PRO A 24 -0.42 -13.06 -7.11
C PRO A 24 -0.62 -14.41 -6.40
N LEU A 25 -1.84 -14.97 -6.39
CA LEU A 25 -2.08 -16.30 -5.84
C LEU A 25 -1.45 -17.42 -6.67
N TYR A 26 -1.60 -17.36 -8.00
CA TYR A 26 -0.97 -18.32 -8.90
C TYR A 26 0.55 -18.32 -8.75
N MET A 27 1.16 -17.14 -8.63
CA MET A 27 2.60 -17.03 -8.43
C MET A 27 3.03 -17.58 -7.06
N ALA A 28 2.27 -17.32 -6.00
CA ALA A 28 2.54 -17.92 -4.68
C ALA A 28 2.49 -19.46 -4.74
N GLN A 29 1.50 -20.03 -5.43
CA GLN A 29 1.42 -21.47 -5.64
C GLN A 29 2.67 -22.00 -6.35
N LYS A 30 3.12 -21.33 -7.43
CA LYS A 30 4.32 -21.73 -8.16
C LYS A 30 5.57 -21.72 -7.28
N VAL A 31 5.72 -20.73 -6.41
CA VAL A 31 6.83 -20.71 -5.44
C VAL A 31 6.75 -21.86 -4.44
N VAL A 32 5.56 -22.17 -3.92
CA VAL A 32 5.39 -23.32 -3.04
C VAL A 32 5.71 -24.64 -3.75
N GLU A 33 5.24 -24.81 -5.00
CA GLU A 33 5.55 -25.99 -5.82
C GLU A 33 7.07 -26.16 -6.03
N MET A 34 7.77 -25.06 -6.35
CA MET A 34 9.22 -25.08 -6.50
C MET A 34 9.95 -25.38 -5.18
N MET A 35 9.49 -24.81 -4.08
CA MET A 35 10.03 -25.11 -2.74
C MET A 35 9.85 -26.57 -2.35
N VAL A 36 8.69 -27.18 -2.66
CA VAL A 36 8.45 -28.60 -2.38
C VAL A 36 9.29 -29.50 -3.29
N THR A 37 9.44 -29.14 -4.56
CA THR A 37 10.10 -29.99 -5.57
C THR A 37 11.63 -29.90 -5.50
N PHE A 38 12.17 -28.70 -5.29
CA PHE A 38 13.60 -28.41 -5.41
C PHE A 38 14.24 -27.92 -4.10
N GLY A 39 13.45 -27.74 -3.03
CA GLY A 39 13.92 -27.19 -1.76
C GLY A 39 14.28 -25.70 -1.82
N SER A 40 14.21 -25.08 -2.99
CA SER A 40 14.54 -23.67 -3.24
C SER A 40 13.89 -23.16 -4.51
N VAL A 41 13.78 -21.84 -4.65
CA VAL A 41 13.30 -21.19 -5.88
C VAL A 41 14.49 -20.66 -6.66
N PRO A 42 14.73 -21.09 -7.91
CA PRO A 42 15.78 -20.51 -8.76
C PRO A 42 15.53 -19.02 -9.00
N THR A 43 16.54 -18.18 -8.87
CA THR A 43 16.41 -16.70 -9.02
C THR A 43 15.84 -16.26 -10.36
N GLY A 44 16.22 -16.93 -11.46
CA GLY A 44 15.69 -16.66 -12.80
C GLY A 44 14.21 -17.00 -12.97
N GLN A 45 13.63 -17.78 -12.05
CA GLN A 45 12.23 -18.19 -12.05
C GLN A 45 11.43 -17.56 -10.90
N PHE A 46 12.06 -16.75 -10.06
CA PHE A 46 11.36 -16.06 -8.98
C PHE A 46 10.48 -14.94 -9.60
N PRO A 47 9.14 -15.05 -9.53
CA PRO A 47 8.28 -14.05 -10.12
C PRO A 47 8.35 -12.78 -9.28
N LYS A 48 8.59 -11.63 -9.93
CA LYS A 48 8.81 -10.30 -9.30
C LYS A 48 7.59 -9.72 -8.54
N TYR A 49 6.66 -10.55 -8.07
CA TYR A 49 5.28 -10.14 -7.76
C TYR A 49 4.58 -10.88 -6.60
N ILE A 50 5.27 -11.79 -5.89
CA ILE A 50 4.61 -12.57 -4.83
C ILE A 50 4.47 -11.78 -3.53
N ILE A 51 5.42 -10.91 -3.21
CA ILE A 51 5.40 -10.21 -1.93
C ILE A 51 5.51 -8.71 -2.17
N PRO A 52 4.61 -7.89 -1.57
CA PRO A 52 3.57 -8.23 -0.59
C PRO A 52 2.22 -8.68 -1.17
N TYR A 53 2.09 -8.83 -2.50
CA TYR A 53 0.77 -8.96 -3.13
C TYR A 53 0.05 -10.28 -2.85
N SER A 54 0.74 -11.39 -2.68
CA SER A 54 0.10 -12.67 -2.33
C SER A 54 -0.47 -12.64 -0.90
N PRO A 55 0.28 -12.18 0.13
CA PRO A 55 -0.28 -11.91 1.45
C PRO A 55 -1.45 -10.91 1.45
N ILE A 56 -1.36 -9.81 0.68
CA ILE A 56 -2.48 -8.86 0.53
C ILE A 56 -3.69 -9.55 -0.10
N ALA A 57 -3.49 -10.36 -1.15
CA ALA A 57 -4.54 -11.10 -1.83
C ALA A 57 -5.22 -12.10 -0.89
N PHE A 58 -4.46 -12.87 -0.11
CA PHE A 58 -5.00 -13.76 0.92
C PHE A 58 -5.81 -12.97 1.96
N ALA A 59 -5.27 -11.87 2.47
CA ALA A 59 -5.94 -11.02 3.46
C ALA A 59 -7.28 -10.46 2.95
N LEU A 60 -7.31 -9.97 1.70
CA LEU A 60 -8.51 -9.44 1.07
C LEU A 60 -9.54 -10.52 0.78
N LEU A 61 -9.13 -11.70 0.30
CA LEU A 61 -10.02 -12.82 0.06
C LEU A 61 -10.65 -13.33 1.35
N CYS A 62 -9.85 -13.59 2.39
CA CYS A 62 -10.36 -14.00 3.69
C CYS A 62 -11.31 -12.96 4.28
N GLY A 63 -10.93 -11.68 4.25
CA GLY A 63 -11.77 -10.58 4.72
C GLY A 63 -13.10 -10.47 3.96
N THR A 64 -13.09 -10.72 2.65
CA THR A 64 -14.29 -10.66 1.81
C THR A 64 -15.19 -11.88 2.02
N LEU A 65 -14.62 -13.09 2.13
CA LEU A 65 -15.36 -14.33 2.41
C LEU A 65 -16.03 -14.31 3.79
N LEU A 66 -15.39 -13.70 4.79
CA LEU A 66 -15.93 -13.57 6.14
C LEU A 66 -16.94 -12.41 6.29
N MET A 67 -17.19 -11.63 5.24
CA MET A 67 -18.13 -10.51 5.25
C MET A 67 -19.54 -10.85 5.76
N PRO A 68 -20.24 -11.92 5.29
CA PRO A 68 -21.55 -12.28 5.81
C PRO A 68 -21.51 -12.61 7.30
N LEU A 69 -20.43 -13.26 7.77
CA LEU A 69 -20.22 -13.62 9.18
C LEU A 69 -20.09 -12.36 10.04
N PHE A 70 -19.13 -11.48 9.71
CA PHE A 70 -18.90 -10.26 10.47
C PHE A 70 -20.11 -9.31 10.45
N LEU A 71 -20.79 -9.17 9.31
CA LEU A 71 -22.02 -8.37 9.22
C LEU A 71 -23.22 -8.98 9.94
N ALA A 72 -23.20 -10.28 10.27
CA ALA A 72 -24.24 -10.93 11.07
C ALA A 72 -23.95 -10.77 12.58
N TYR A 73 -22.71 -11.05 13.00
CA TYR A 73 -22.37 -11.16 14.42
C TYR A 73 -21.78 -9.88 15.01
N ALA A 74 -20.82 -9.24 14.33
CA ALA A 74 -20.13 -8.05 14.85
C ALA A 74 -20.92 -6.74 14.61
N LYS A 75 -21.92 -6.74 13.72
CA LYS A 75 -22.83 -5.62 13.45
C LYS A 75 -22.07 -4.30 13.21
N ARG A 76 -22.14 -3.32 14.13
CA ARG A 76 -21.45 -2.02 14.02
C ARG A 76 -19.92 -2.15 14.02
N TYR A 77 -19.39 -3.25 14.55
CA TYR A 77 -17.97 -3.56 14.58
C TYR A 77 -17.54 -4.49 13.44
N ALA A 78 -18.40 -4.78 12.46
CA ALA A 78 -18.06 -5.68 11.36
C ALA A 78 -16.83 -5.24 10.57
N PHE A 79 -16.75 -3.95 10.21
CA PHE A 79 -15.60 -3.42 9.48
C PHE A 79 -14.29 -3.43 10.32
N PRO A 80 -14.28 -2.92 11.57
CA PRO A 80 -13.09 -3.02 12.42
C PRO A 80 -12.64 -4.46 12.65
N ALA A 81 -13.57 -5.38 12.94
CA ALA A 81 -13.26 -6.79 13.14
C ALA A 81 -12.65 -7.43 11.89
N ALA A 82 -13.24 -7.18 10.72
CA ALA A 82 -12.72 -7.65 9.45
C ALA A 82 -11.34 -7.07 9.13
N SER A 83 -11.11 -5.78 9.43
CA SER A 83 -9.81 -5.13 9.21
C SER A 83 -8.72 -5.75 10.08
N VAL A 84 -8.99 -5.95 11.37
CA VAL A 84 -8.04 -6.61 12.29
C VAL A 84 -7.77 -8.05 11.85
N ALA A 85 -8.81 -8.81 11.50
CA ALA A 85 -8.66 -10.18 11.04
C ALA A 85 -7.82 -10.26 9.75
N SER A 86 -8.12 -9.42 8.74
CA SER A 86 -7.38 -9.39 7.48
C SER A 86 -5.93 -8.92 7.65
N LEU A 87 -5.66 -7.93 8.51
CA LEU A 87 -4.28 -7.53 8.83
C LEU A 87 -3.53 -8.68 9.52
N GLY A 88 -4.19 -9.43 10.41
CA GLY A 88 -3.62 -10.63 11.01
C GLY A 88 -3.27 -11.69 9.98
N VAL A 89 -4.17 -11.95 9.02
CA VAL A 89 -3.90 -12.87 7.89
C VAL A 89 -2.71 -12.37 7.06
N PHE A 90 -2.68 -11.08 6.72
CA PHE A 90 -1.56 -10.48 5.99
C PHE A 90 -0.23 -10.73 6.71
N LEU A 91 -0.13 -10.39 8.00
CA LEU A 91 1.11 -10.55 8.78
C LEU A 91 1.53 -12.02 8.90
N ILE A 92 0.58 -12.93 9.16
CA ILE A 92 0.88 -14.37 9.27
C ILE A 92 1.36 -14.91 7.92
N SER A 93 0.67 -14.59 6.83
CA SER A 93 1.05 -15.03 5.49
C SER A 93 2.41 -14.48 5.07
N GLU A 94 2.70 -13.21 5.37
CA GLU A 94 3.99 -12.58 5.12
C GLU A 94 5.12 -13.30 5.88
N LEU A 95 4.97 -13.44 7.19
CA LEU A 95 5.97 -14.11 8.04
C LEU A 95 6.22 -15.57 7.63
N LEU A 96 5.18 -16.28 7.19
CA LEU A 96 5.32 -17.64 6.68
C LEU A 96 6.11 -17.70 5.38
N LEU A 97 5.83 -16.81 4.43
CA LEU A 97 6.57 -16.78 3.17
C LEU A 97 8.03 -16.35 3.39
N GLU A 98 8.27 -15.33 4.22
CA GLU A 98 9.61 -14.86 4.56
C GLU A 98 10.46 -15.95 5.24
N SER A 99 9.88 -16.67 6.22
CA SER A 99 10.63 -17.64 7.03
C SER A 99 10.81 -19.01 6.38
N LYS A 100 9.99 -19.36 5.39
CA LYS A 100 9.97 -20.71 4.78
C LYS A 100 10.46 -20.77 3.35
N VAL A 101 10.44 -19.68 2.60
CA VAL A 101 10.91 -19.68 1.20
C VAL A 101 12.39 -19.32 1.15
N VAL A 102 13.16 -20.12 0.40
CA VAL A 102 14.59 -19.92 0.19
C VAL A 102 14.84 -19.83 -1.32
N VAL A 103 15.61 -18.83 -1.73
CA VAL A 103 15.93 -18.53 -3.13
C VAL A 103 17.37 -18.93 -3.42
N SER A 104 17.61 -19.54 -4.59
CA SER A 104 18.92 -20.08 -4.98
C SER A 104 19.43 -19.37 -6.25
N SER A 105 20.55 -18.63 -6.12
CA SER A 105 21.33 -18.05 -7.25
C SER A 105 22.69 -18.74 -7.41
N THR A 106 23.41 -18.89 -6.31
CA THR A 106 24.74 -19.54 -6.18
C THR A 106 24.98 -20.00 -4.73
N THR A 107 24.27 -19.39 -3.78
CA THR A 107 24.08 -19.79 -2.39
C THR A 107 22.59 -19.73 -2.04
N LEU A 108 22.17 -20.45 -1.00
CA LEU A 108 20.80 -20.44 -0.49
C LEU A 108 20.57 -19.18 0.34
N ILE A 109 19.70 -18.27 -0.13
CA ILE A 109 19.38 -17.00 0.53
C ILE A 109 17.90 -17.04 0.93
N PRO A 110 17.53 -16.74 2.19
CA PRO A 110 16.12 -16.61 2.57
C PRO A 110 15.39 -15.58 1.71
N LEU A 111 14.11 -15.78 1.46
CA LEU A 111 13.31 -14.90 0.59
C LEU A 111 13.35 -13.43 1.02
N GLU A 112 13.39 -13.17 2.32
CA GLU A 112 13.57 -11.84 2.91
C GLU A 112 14.80 -11.10 2.32
N GLY A 113 15.94 -11.78 2.21
CA GLY A 113 17.16 -11.21 1.64
C GLY A 113 17.09 -11.01 0.12
N TRP A 114 16.29 -11.83 -0.57
CA TRP A 114 16.10 -11.74 -2.03
C TRP A 114 15.13 -10.61 -2.43
N GLN A 115 14.09 -10.34 -1.65
CA GLN A 115 13.15 -9.24 -1.91
C GLN A 115 13.84 -7.87 -1.90
N MET A 116 14.82 -7.70 -1.03
CA MET A 116 15.68 -6.52 -0.98
C MET A 116 16.51 -6.35 -2.26
N TYR A 117 17.08 -7.46 -2.74
CA TYR A 117 17.95 -7.49 -3.91
C TYR A 117 17.23 -7.05 -5.20
N MET A 118 15.96 -7.44 -5.34
CA MET A 118 15.14 -7.14 -6.53
C MET A 118 14.72 -5.67 -6.65
N CYS A 119 14.88 -4.88 -5.59
CA CYS A 119 14.63 -3.44 -5.61
C CYS A 119 15.83 -2.61 -6.09
N TYR A 120 16.98 -3.25 -6.40
CA TYR A 120 18.25 -2.57 -6.66
C TYR A 120 18.77 -2.77 -8.10
N VAL A 121 19.14 -3.98 -8.55
CA VAL A 121 19.79 -4.25 -9.86
C VAL A 121 19.52 -5.71 -10.32
N PRO A 122 19.42 -6.04 -11.63
CA PRO A 122 19.34 -7.42 -12.10
C PRO A 122 20.55 -8.28 -11.67
N PRO A 123 20.37 -9.60 -11.46
CA PRO A 123 21.36 -10.49 -10.82
C PRO A 123 22.74 -10.67 -11.47
N MET A 124 23.06 -9.96 -12.56
CA MET A 124 24.23 -10.23 -13.42
C MET A 124 25.37 -9.21 -13.28
N GLU A 125 25.24 -8.15 -12.46
CA GLU A 125 26.16 -6.98 -12.46
C GLU A 125 26.94 -6.78 -11.14
N TYR A 126 27.29 -7.85 -10.43
CA TYR A 126 27.81 -7.79 -9.03
C TYR A 126 29.34 -7.57 -8.88
N GLU A 127 30.14 -7.59 -9.94
CA GLU A 127 31.57 -7.89 -9.77
C GLU A 127 32.51 -6.74 -9.34
N THR A 128 32.10 -5.47 -9.31
CA THR A 128 33.04 -4.36 -9.03
C THR A 128 32.58 -3.45 -7.89
N ARG A 129 32.95 -3.80 -6.65
CA ARG A 129 32.72 -2.95 -5.47
C ARG A 129 33.80 -1.87 -5.34
N THR A 130 33.39 -0.61 -5.42
CA THR A 130 34.10 0.54 -4.82
C THR A 130 33.12 1.29 -3.93
N TRP A 131 33.52 1.54 -2.69
CA TRP A 131 32.65 2.11 -1.66
C TRP A 131 32.15 3.51 -2.08
N THR A 132 30.88 3.63 -2.48
CA THR A 132 30.23 4.85 -3.03
C THR A 132 28.73 4.86 -2.70
N ALA A 133 27.93 5.88 -3.10
CA ALA A 133 26.49 6.05 -2.78
C ALA A 133 25.60 4.78 -2.96
N ILE A 134 26.10 3.84 -3.75
CA ILE A 134 25.69 2.44 -3.85
C ILE A 134 25.56 1.76 -2.48
N ASP A 135 26.47 1.95 -1.52
CA ASP A 135 26.45 1.30 -0.20
C ASP A 135 25.30 1.77 0.70
N VAL A 136 24.93 3.05 0.60
CA VAL A 136 23.78 3.64 1.31
C VAL A 136 22.46 3.09 0.75
N LEU A 137 22.43 2.80 -0.56
CA LEU A 137 21.32 2.16 -1.27
C LEU A 137 21.32 0.63 -1.15
N MET A 138 22.48 0.02 -0.85
CA MET A 138 22.64 -1.42 -0.56
C MET A 138 22.24 -1.78 0.86
N GLY A 139 21.96 -0.79 1.73
CA GLY A 139 21.41 -0.91 3.07
C GLY A 139 21.68 -2.26 3.71
N GLU A 140 22.84 -2.42 4.36
CA GLU A 140 23.11 -3.59 5.20
C GLU A 140 21.84 -3.90 6.01
N TYR A 141 21.30 -5.11 5.81
CA TYR A 141 20.08 -5.66 6.41
C TYR A 141 19.34 -4.69 7.34
N SER A 142 18.42 -3.90 6.76
CA SER A 142 17.61 -2.96 7.53
C SER A 142 16.19 -3.50 7.67
N PRO A 143 15.80 -4.04 8.84
CA PRO A 143 14.41 -4.47 9.10
C PRO A 143 13.40 -3.32 8.93
N TYR A 144 13.87 -2.07 8.85
CA TYR A 144 13.07 -0.89 8.57
C TYR A 144 12.47 -0.87 7.15
N PHE A 145 13.03 -1.63 6.18
CA PHE A 145 12.44 -1.78 4.85
C PHE A 145 10.98 -2.27 4.90
N LYS A 146 10.67 -3.16 5.86
CA LYS A 146 9.33 -3.74 6.01
C LYS A 146 8.28 -2.71 6.43
N ILE A 147 8.67 -1.66 7.16
CA ILE A 147 7.73 -0.63 7.64
C ILE A 147 7.04 0.07 6.48
N HIS A 148 7.81 0.40 5.44
CA HIS A 148 7.32 1.04 4.23
C HIS A 148 6.27 0.17 3.50
N PHE A 149 6.59 -1.10 3.26
CA PHE A 149 5.69 -2.05 2.61
C PHE A 149 4.46 -2.40 3.46
N TYR A 150 4.62 -2.54 4.77
CA TYR A 150 3.51 -2.84 5.68
C TYR A 150 2.54 -1.68 5.78
N LEU A 151 3.03 -0.43 5.77
CA LEU A 151 2.18 0.76 5.73
C LEU A 151 1.33 0.76 4.45
N ILE A 152 1.95 0.60 3.28
CA ILE A 152 1.24 0.55 1.99
C ILE A 152 0.21 -0.58 1.97
N SER A 153 0.61 -1.78 2.40
CA SER A 153 -0.23 -2.97 2.43
C SER A 153 -1.44 -2.77 3.35
N ALA A 154 -1.23 -2.23 4.55
CA ALA A 154 -2.29 -1.96 5.51
C ALA A 154 -3.29 -0.92 4.96
N VAL A 155 -2.80 0.19 4.39
CA VAL A 155 -3.65 1.21 3.79
C VAL A 155 -4.49 0.63 2.66
N LEU A 156 -3.90 -0.20 1.80
CA LEU A 156 -4.62 -0.84 0.70
C LEU A 156 -5.70 -1.81 1.20
N ILE A 157 -5.36 -2.72 2.12
CA ILE A 157 -6.28 -3.71 2.70
C ILE A 157 -7.47 -3.00 3.36
N ILE A 158 -7.19 -2.07 4.26
CA ILE A 158 -8.22 -1.32 5.00
C ILE A 158 -9.10 -0.53 4.05
N SER A 159 -8.53 0.10 3.03
CA SER A 159 -9.27 0.90 2.04
C SER A 159 -10.26 0.06 1.25
N VAL A 160 -9.81 -1.08 0.72
CA VAL A 160 -10.68 -2.00 -0.05
C VAL A 160 -11.76 -2.59 0.86
N LEU A 161 -11.40 -3.04 2.08
CA LEU A 161 -12.39 -3.57 3.02
C LEU A 161 -13.42 -2.52 3.44
N ASN A 162 -13.03 -1.25 3.62
CA ASN A 162 -13.97 -0.17 3.93
C ASN A 162 -15.01 0.00 2.83
N VAL A 163 -14.59 -0.11 1.57
CA VAL A 163 -15.50 -0.07 0.41
C VAL A 163 -16.45 -1.27 0.47
N LEU A 164 -15.93 -2.49 0.55
CA LEU A 164 -16.73 -3.72 0.53
C LEU A 164 -17.74 -3.77 1.70
N TYR A 165 -17.27 -3.57 2.94
CA TYR A 165 -18.11 -3.60 4.12
C TYR A 165 -19.03 -2.38 4.21
N GLY A 166 -18.58 -1.22 3.72
CA GLY A 166 -19.39 -0.01 3.64
C GLY A 166 -20.60 -0.20 2.72
N PHE A 167 -20.38 -0.69 1.50
CA PHE A 167 -21.45 -1.01 0.57
C PHE A 167 -22.32 -2.17 1.08
N GLY A 168 -21.73 -3.22 1.64
CA GLY A 168 -22.48 -4.34 2.24
C GLY A 168 -23.41 -3.89 3.37
N THR A 169 -22.92 -3.02 4.26
CA THR A 169 -23.73 -2.43 5.35
C THR A 169 -24.81 -1.53 4.80
N MET A 170 -24.51 -0.68 3.81
CA MET A 170 -25.50 0.19 3.16
C MET A 170 -26.62 -0.62 2.49
N ILE A 171 -26.31 -1.76 1.87
CA ILE A 171 -27.33 -2.63 1.25
C ILE A 171 -28.21 -3.31 2.31
N LYS A 172 -27.65 -3.71 3.47
CA LYS A 172 -28.41 -4.32 4.57
C LYS A 172 -29.28 -3.31 5.33
N THR A 173 -28.80 -2.09 5.53
CA THR A 173 -29.46 -1.07 6.37
C THR A 173 -30.27 -0.05 5.59
N GLY A 174 -29.98 0.13 4.29
CA GLY A 174 -30.58 1.17 3.47
C GLY A 174 -29.97 2.57 3.64
N ASP A 175 -29.04 2.77 4.59
CA ASP A 175 -28.45 4.08 4.88
C ASP A 175 -27.42 4.50 3.82
N LYS A 176 -27.82 5.45 2.97
CA LYS A 176 -27.00 5.98 1.88
C LYS A 176 -26.08 7.15 2.26
N LYS A 177 -26.02 7.55 3.54
CA LYS A 177 -25.22 8.71 3.98
C LYS A 177 -23.76 8.62 3.53
N ARG A 178 -23.15 7.44 3.57
CA ARG A 178 -21.72 7.26 3.20
C ARG A 178 -21.48 6.99 1.72
N LYS A 179 -22.52 6.88 0.87
CA LYS A 179 -22.40 6.44 -0.53
C LYS A 179 -21.32 7.19 -1.32
N SER A 180 -21.37 8.52 -1.38
CA SER A 180 -20.41 9.31 -2.16
C SER A 180 -18.96 9.14 -1.68
N SER A 181 -18.77 9.02 -0.36
CA SER A 181 -17.45 8.82 0.21
C SER A 181 -16.92 7.41 -0.03
N LEU A 182 -17.77 6.39 -0.04
CA LEU A 182 -17.37 5.01 -0.38
C LEU A 182 -16.99 4.88 -1.86
N ILE A 183 -17.70 5.56 -2.77
CA ILE A 183 -17.33 5.62 -4.19
C ILE A 183 -15.94 6.24 -4.33
N LEU A 184 -15.73 7.38 -3.68
CA LEU A 184 -14.46 8.10 -3.71
C LEU A 184 -13.32 7.25 -3.11
N GLN A 185 -13.54 6.55 -1.98
CA GLN A 185 -12.57 5.61 -1.43
C GLN A 185 -12.24 4.50 -2.43
N GLY A 186 -13.25 3.97 -3.14
CA GLY A 186 -13.05 2.96 -4.18
C GLY A 186 -12.19 3.45 -5.33
N VAL A 187 -12.43 4.67 -5.81
CA VAL A 187 -11.62 5.32 -6.86
C VAL A 187 -10.18 5.50 -6.38
N CYS A 188 -9.97 6.03 -5.17
CA CYS A 188 -8.64 6.22 -4.61
C CYS A 188 -7.91 4.90 -4.36
N ALA A 189 -8.60 3.88 -3.83
CA ALA A 189 -8.02 2.54 -3.64
C ALA A 189 -7.61 1.90 -4.96
N ALA A 190 -8.42 2.03 -6.02
CA ALA A 190 -8.10 1.52 -7.35
C ALA A 190 -6.91 2.26 -7.98
N ALA A 191 -6.89 3.60 -7.90
CA ALA A 191 -5.77 4.40 -8.37
C ALA A 191 -4.48 4.08 -7.60
N PHE A 192 -4.58 3.91 -6.28
CA PHE A 192 -3.46 3.59 -5.42
C PHE A 192 -2.92 2.19 -5.71
N LEU A 193 -3.79 1.18 -5.86
CA LEU A 193 -3.41 -0.15 -6.31
C LEU A 193 -2.71 -0.11 -7.67
N GLY A 194 -3.25 0.64 -8.64
CA GLY A 194 -2.64 0.80 -9.96
C GLY A 194 -1.24 1.40 -9.87
N MET A 195 -1.05 2.41 -9.02
CA MET A 195 0.26 3.01 -8.76
C MET A 195 1.21 2.05 -8.02
N CYS A 196 0.72 1.19 -7.12
CA CYS A 196 1.52 0.15 -6.48
C CYS A 196 2.01 -0.89 -7.49
N ILE A 197 1.11 -1.37 -8.36
CA ILE A 197 1.45 -2.28 -9.46
C ILE A 197 2.48 -1.62 -10.38
N LEU A 198 2.25 -0.36 -10.78
CA LEU A 198 3.19 0.36 -11.61
C LEU A 198 4.55 0.54 -10.93
N ALA A 199 4.58 0.91 -9.64
CA ALA A 199 5.81 1.01 -8.86
C ALA A 199 6.55 -0.32 -8.77
N CYS A 200 5.86 -1.47 -8.74
CA CYS A 200 6.53 -2.76 -8.70
C CYS A 200 7.10 -3.20 -10.05
N PHE A 201 6.45 -2.86 -11.16
CA PHE A 201 7.02 -3.14 -12.50
C PHE A 201 8.16 -2.19 -12.88
N THR A 202 8.12 -0.97 -12.36
CA THR A 202 9.01 0.09 -12.83
C THR A 202 10.05 0.52 -11.81
N ALA A 203 9.79 0.31 -10.51
CA ALA A 203 10.48 0.95 -9.37
C ALA A 203 10.95 2.36 -9.75
N PHE A 204 10.01 3.07 -10.38
CA PHE A 204 10.09 4.27 -11.20
C PHE A 204 11.46 4.68 -11.78
N TYR A 205 12.15 3.68 -12.32
CA TYR A 205 13.38 3.74 -13.12
C TYR A 205 14.59 4.37 -12.41
N ARG A 206 14.93 3.80 -11.25
CA ARG A 206 16.17 4.06 -10.51
C ARG A 206 17.40 3.54 -11.26
N THR A 207 18.49 4.31 -11.21
CA THR A 207 19.82 3.98 -11.78
C THR A 207 20.87 3.65 -10.72
N GLY A 208 20.47 3.53 -9.44
CA GLY A 208 21.41 3.43 -8.31
C GLY A 208 21.95 4.79 -7.82
N GLU A 209 21.37 5.90 -8.28
CA GLU A 209 21.72 7.26 -7.85
C GLU A 209 20.68 7.81 -6.86
N LEU A 210 21.12 8.65 -5.91
CA LEU A 210 20.22 9.36 -4.98
C LEU A 210 19.41 10.45 -5.70
N THR A 211 19.97 11.04 -6.75
CA THR A 211 19.25 12.02 -7.58
C THR A 211 18.45 11.28 -8.64
N VAL A 212 17.13 11.44 -8.60
CA VAL A 212 16.23 10.71 -9.51
C VAL A 212 15.91 11.52 -10.76
N SER A 213 15.50 10.83 -11.84
CA SER A 213 15.05 11.50 -13.06
C SER A 213 13.77 12.32 -12.79
N PRO A 214 13.50 13.39 -13.58
CA PRO A 214 12.28 14.19 -13.39
C PRO A 214 11.00 13.37 -13.46
N LEU A 215 10.94 12.36 -14.35
CA LEU A 215 9.79 11.47 -14.45
C LEU A 215 9.60 10.64 -13.17
N SER A 216 10.69 10.12 -12.61
CA SER A 216 10.67 9.37 -11.35
C SER A 216 10.21 10.25 -10.20
N ALA A 217 10.73 11.48 -10.09
CA ALA A 217 10.34 12.44 -9.08
C ALA A 217 8.83 12.74 -9.11
N TRP A 218 8.27 12.97 -10.30
CA TRP A 218 6.82 13.18 -10.47
C TRP A 218 5.99 11.97 -10.04
N LEU A 219 6.40 10.76 -10.43
CA LEU A 219 5.68 9.54 -10.10
C LEU A 219 5.74 9.23 -8.59
N MET A 220 6.88 9.48 -7.95
CA MET A 220 7.04 9.37 -6.50
C MET A 220 6.16 10.39 -5.76
N ALA A 221 6.17 11.66 -6.18
CA ALA A 221 5.33 12.69 -5.57
C ALA A 221 3.84 12.35 -5.69
N ILE A 222 3.38 11.90 -6.86
CA ILE A 222 2.00 11.47 -7.08
C ILE A 222 1.67 10.26 -6.20
N PHE A 223 2.57 9.28 -6.11
CA PHE A 223 2.39 8.09 -5.26
C PHE A 223 2.18 8.48 -3.79
N PHE A 224 3.02 9.38 -3.28
CA PHE A 224 3.01 9.83 -1.89
C PHE A 224 1.73 10.61 -1.57
N ILE A 225 1.37 11.56 -2.44
CA ILE A 225 0.11 12.32 -2.31
C ILE A 225 -1.09 11.37 -2.34
N LEU A 226 -1.12 10.41 -3.25
CA LEU A 226 -2.23 9.47 -3.39
C LEU A 226 -2.36 8.52 -2.18
N LEU A 227 -1.24 8.08 -1.59
CA LEU A 227 -1.23 7.35 -0.33
C LEU A 227 -1.88 8.19 0.79
N GLY A 228 -1.44 9.43 0.97
CA GLY A 228 -1.99 10.34 1.96
C GLY A 228 -3.48 10.60 1.75
N VAL A 229 -3.88 10.89 0.50
CA VAL A 229 -5.28 11.11 0.11
C VAL A 229 -6.14 9.89 0.38
N SER A 230 -5.63 8.67 0.18
CA SER A 230 -6.36 7.43 0.46
C SER A 230 -6.68 7.25 1.94
N VAL A 231 -5.73 7.60 2.83
CA VAL A 231 -5.96 7.60 4.29
C VAL A 231 -6.88 8.75 4.71
N GLY A 232 -6.71 9.93 4.11
CA GLY A 232 -7.55 11.09 4.36
C GLY A 232 -9.02 10.83 4.03
N ILE A 233 -9.29 10.32 2.83
CA ILE A 233 -10.66 9.98 2.39
C ILE A 233 -11.25 8.86 3.23
N PHE A 234 -10.43 7.90 3.66
CA PHE A 234 -10.85 6.85 4.56
C PHE A 234 -11.38 7.46 5.88
N ALA A 235 -10.62 8.36 6.50
CA ALA A 235 -11.03 9.07 7.71
C ALA A 235 -12.28 9.94 7.47
N ALA A 236 -12.31 10.69 6.36
CA ALA A 236 -13.45 11.51 5.96
C ALA A 236 -14.73 10.68 5.83
N SER A 237 -14.63 9.41 5.39
CA SER A 237 -15.77 8.52 5.21
C SER A 237 -16.56 8.23 6.49
N PHE A 238 -15.93 8.34 7.66
CA PHE A 238 -16.58 8.16 8.97
C PHE A 238 -16.98 9.49 9.62
N ALA A 239 -16.48 10.61 9.10
CA ALA A 239 -16.78 11.95 9.62
C ALA A 239 -17.76 12.74 8.75
N VAL A 240 -18.41 12.07 7.79
CA VAL A 240 -19.46 12.65 6.94
C VAL A 240 -20.55 13.32 7.79
N ALA A 241 -20.94 14.54 7.41
CA ALA A 241 -21.95 15.36 8.09
C ALA A 241 -21.61 15.79 9.54
N LYS A 242 -20.35 15.66 9.98
CA LYS A 242 -19.85 16.27 11.21
C LYS A 242 -19.33 17.69 10.97
N ARG A 243 -19.07 18.43 12.07
CA ARG A 243 -18.47 19.77 12.04
C ARG A 243 -17.18 19.79 11.19
N LYS A 244 -16.87 20.94 10.57
CA LYS A 244 -15.71 21.13 9.67
C LYS A 244 -14.39 20.59 10.22
N LEU A 245 -14.18 20.68 11.54
CA LEU A 245 -13.02 20.12 12.22
C LEU A 245 -12.84 18.62 11.96
N PHE A 246 -13.92 17.84 12.09
CA PHE A 246 -13.86 16.38 11.92
C PHE A 246 -14.01 15.96 10.46
N SER A 247 -14.77 16.71 9.66
CA SER A 247 -15.11 16.33 8.30
C SER A 247 -14.12 16.81 7.24
N VAL A 248 -13.22 17.75 7.58
CA VAL A 248 -12.21 18.31 6.66
C VAL A 248 -10.83 18.35 7.31
N ILE A 249 -10.68 19.05 8.44
CA ILE A 249 -9.35 19.31 9.03
C ILE A 249 -8.68 18.00 9.47
N LEU A 250 -9.36 17.17 10.25
CA LEU A 250 -8.81 15.90 10.73
C LEU A 250 -8.38 14.96 9.57
N PRO A 251 -9.24 14.69 8.56
CA PRO A 251 -8.83 13.96 7.35
C PRO A 251 -7.57 14.52 6.67
N SER A 252 -7.48 15.84 6.52
CA SER A 252 -6.33 16.49 5.88
C SER A 252 -5.05 16.35 6.68
N VAL A 253 -5.12 16.51 8.01
CA VAL A 253 -3.97 16.28 8.89
C VAL A 253 -3.52 14.84 8.81
N LEU A 254 -4.45 13.87 8.86
CA LEU A 254 -4.12 12.45 8.73
C LEU A 254 -3.48 12.12 7.38
N ALA A 255 -3.93 12.76 6.30
CA ALA A 255 -3.31 12.62 4.98
C ALA A 255 -1.85 13.11 5.00
N SER A 256 -1.59 14.34 5.45
CA SER A 256 -0.22 14.88 5.54
C SER A 256 0.67 14.07 6.48
N VAL A 257 0.17 13.63 7.64
CA VAL A 257 0.91 12.76 8.56
C VAL A 257 1.27 11.44 7.89
N THR A 258 0.37 10.85 7.10
CA THR A 258 0.67 9.62 6.35
C THR A 258 1.79 9.84 5.33
N VAL A 259 1.79 10.96 4.61
CA VAL A 259 2.87 11.32 3.68
C VAL A 259 4.19 11.54 4.43
N LEU A 260 4.15 12.17 5.61
CA LEU A 260 5.33 12.34 6.44
C LEU A 260 5.89 10.99 6.90
N LEU A 261 5.04 10.08 7.40
CA LEU A 261 5.45 8.73 7.79
C LEU A 261 6.06 7.96 6.63
N MET A 262 5.58 8.21 5.42
CA MET A 262 6.13 7.65 4.20
C MET A 262 7.57 8.14 3.98
N TYR A 263 7.82 9.45 4.05
CA TYR A 263 9.18 10.00 4.01
C TYR A 263 10.07 9.50 5.15
N VAL A 264 9.56 9.35 6.37
CA VAL A 264 10.32 8.73 7.47
C VAL A 264 10.69 7.29 7.12
N GLY A 265 9.77 6.51 6.54
CA GLY A 265 10.03 5.16 6.06
C GLY A 265 11.09 5.11 4.97
N GLU A 266 11.08 6.07 4.04
CA GLU A 266 12.12 6.22 3.03
C GLU A 266 13.48 6.56 3.64
N ALA A 267 13.51 7.50 4.59
CA ALA A 267 14.73 7.86 5.30
C ALA A 267 15.34 6.67 6.05
N CYS A 268 14.51 5.87 6.71
CA CYS A 268 14.97 4.65 7.37
C CYS A 268 15.47 3.59 6.36
N LEU A 269 14.88 3.55 5.16
CA LEU A 269 15.28 2.64 4.08
C LEU A 269 16.63 3.03 3.46
N LEU A 270 16.94 4.32 3.37
CA LEU A 270 18.16 4.87 2.77
C LEU A 270 19.20 5.32 3.81
N SER A 271 19.24 4.65 4.97
CA SER A 271 20.21 4.91 6.04
C SER A 271 20.32 6.40 6.44
N GLY A 272 19.18 7.08 6.54
CA GLY A 272 19.08 8.49 6.93
C GLY A 272 19.04 9.50 5.77
N HIS A 273 18.99 9.03 4.51
CA HIS A 273 18.95 9.88 3.31
C HIS A 273 17.55 9.86 2.66
N LEU A 274 17.24 10.84 1.82
CA LEU A 274 16.05 10.81 0.95
C LEU A 274 16.48 10.86 -0.51
N TYR A 275 15.60 10.40 -1.40
CA TYR A 275 15.75 10.63 -2.83
C TYR A 275 15.66 12.12 -3.13
N VAL A 276 16.63 12.60 -3.89
CA VAL A 276 16.71 13.99 -4.31
C VAL A 276 15.91 14.15 -5.61
N LEU A 277 14.76 14.83 -5.49
CA LEU A 277 13.77 14.96 -6.57
C LEU A 277 14.19 15.90 -7.71
N GLY A 278 15.28 16.66 -7.56
CA GLY A 278 15.75 17.64 -8.54
C GLY A 278 17.04 18.35 -8.11
N LYS A 279 17.46 19.39 -8.85
CA LYS A 279 18.67 20.17 -8.53
C LYS A 279 18.33 21.59 -8.08
N GLY A 280 19.11 22.12 -7.14
CA GLY A 280 19.01 23.49 -6.62
C GLY A 280 18.34 23.56 -5.24
N VAL A 281 18.38 24.75 -4.65
CA VAL A 281 18.01 25.03 -3.24
C VAL A 281 16.64 24.48 -2.81
N PHE A 282 15.68 24.40 -3.74
CA PHE A 282 14.34 23.86 -3.45
C PHE A 282 14.33 22.34 -3.19
N PHE A 283 15.26 21.61 -3.80
CA PHE A 283 15.38 20.16 -3.71
C PHE A 283 16.51 19.71 -2.77
N GLU A 284 17.33 20.64 -2.30
CA GLU A 284 18.39 20.36 -1.35
C GLU A 284 17.81 20.15 0.07
N PRO A 285 18.40 19.24 0.87
CA PRO A 285 17.99 19.05 2.25
C PRO A 285 18.15 20.34 3.05
N LEU A 286 17.16 20.66 3.89
CA LEU A 286 17.26 21.79 4.81
C LEU A 286 18.38 21.54 5.82
N VAL A 287 19.17 22.56 6.17
CA VAL A 287 20.29 22.44 7.10
C VAL A 287 19.84 21.75 8.41
N GLY A 288 20.44 20.59 8.72
CA GLY A 288 20.13 19.80 9.91
C GLY A 288 18.93 18.84 9.81
N ASN A 289 18.24 18.77 8.66
CA ASN A 289 17.13 17.84 8.39
C ASN A 289 17.37 17.05 7.09
N PHE A 290 16.84 15.83 7.02
CA PHE A 290 16.89 15.02 5.79
C PHE A 290 15.82 15.41 4.74
N VAL A 291 14.91 16.35 5.07
CA VAL A 291 13.75 16.76 4.27
C VAL A 291 14.05 18.05 3.50
N SER A 292 13.72 18.09 2.21
CA SER A 292 13.82 19.29 1.36
C SER A 292 12.54 20.15 1.36
N LEU A 293 12.60 21.36 0.81
CA LEU A 293 11.39 22.19 0.63
C LEU A 293 10.38 21.51 -0.29
N ALA A 294 10.85 20.81 -1.33
CA ALA A 294 10.01 20.02 -2.21
C ALA A 294 9.21 18.95 -1.45
N ASP A 295 9.85 18.25 -0.52
CA ASP A 295 9.20 17.21 0.28
C ASP A 295 8.13 17.79 1.22
N VAL A 296 8.40 18.95 1.82
CA VAL A 296 7.40 19.68 2.61
C VAL A 296 6.20 20.05 1.75
N CYS A 297 6.40 20.51 0.52
CA CYS A 297 5.31 20.80 -0.41
C CYS A 297 4.48 19.54 -0.72
N ILE A 298 5.11 18.37 -0.90
CA ILE A 298 4.42 17.09 -1.16
C ILE A 298 3.60 16.65 0.06
N ILE A 299 4.16 16.78 1.27
CA ILE A 299 3.46 16.49 2.54
C ILE A 299 2.21 17.37 2.68
N LEU A 300 2.34 18.68 2.43
CA LEU A 300 1.22 19.62 2.50
C LEU A 300 0.21 19.37 1.38
N ALA A 301 0.65 19.03 0.17
CA ALA A 301 -0.22 18.73 -0.95
C ALA A 301 -1.18 17.57 -0.64
N GLY A 302 -0.71 16.51 0.03
CA GLY A 302 -1.57 15.41 0.48
C GLY A 302 -2.75 15.89 1.35
N GLY A 303 -2.48 16.80 2.29
CA GLY A 303 -3.50 17.39 3.16
C GLY A 303 -4.42 18.36 2.44
N ILE A 304 -3.87 19.22 1.57
CA ILE A 304 -4.63 20.23 0.80
C ILE A 304 -5.59 19.55 -0.18
N VAL A 305 -5.11 18.54 -0.93
CA VAL A 305 -5.96 17.77 -1.87
C VAL A 305 -7.08 17.08 -1.10
N THR A 306 -6.77 16.46 0.03
CA THR A 306 -7.78 15.84 0.91
C THR A 306 -8.80 16.86 1.42
N ALA A 307 -8.36 18.08 1.78
CA ALA A 307 -9.24 19.14 2.25
C ALA A 307 -10.22 19.56 1.15
N ALA A 308 -9.69 19.81 -0.06
CA ALA A 308 -10.46 20.23 -1.22
C ALA A 308 -11.52 19.18 -1.58
N ILE A 309 -11.14 17.90 -1.63
CA ILE A 309 -12.06 16.80 -1.89
C ILE A 309 -13.14 16.71 -0.80
N SER A 310 -12.74 16.79 0.48
CA SER A 310 -13.68 16.71 1.60
C SER A 310 -14.66 17.89 1.62
N LEU A 311 -14.20 19.10 1.29
CA LEU A 311 -15.05 20.29 1.13
C LEU A 311 -16.05 20.11 -0.01
N ALA A 312 -15.61 19.61 -1.18
CA ALA A 312 -16.47 19.39 -2.33
C ALA A 312 -17.57 18.35 -2.03
N VAL A 313 -17.23 17.27 -1.30
CA VAL A 313 -18.20 16.21 -0.93
C VAL A 313 -19.19 16.68 0.15
N ASN A 314 -18.74 17.50 1.11
CA ASN A 314 -19.61 18.03 2.16
C ASN A 314 -20.47 19.21 1.70
N GLY A 315 -19.97 20.05 0.79
CA GLY A 315 -20.71 21.19 0.23
C GLY A 315 -21.96 20.75 -0.54
N LYS A 316 -21.89 19.63 -1.28
CA LYS A 316 -23.04 19.04 -2.00
C LYS A 316 -24.14 18.46 -1.11
N LYS A 317 -23.95 18.38 0.21
CA LYS A 317 -24.95 17.85 1.16
C LYS A 317 -25.64 18.91 1.99
N ASN A 318 -25.10 20.13 2.00
CA ASN A 318 -25.67 21.28 2.70
C ASN A 318 -26.35 22.26 1.73
N ALA A 319 -26.42 21.92 0.44
CA ALA A 319 -27.18 22.59 -0.61
C ALA A 319 -28.32 21.67 -1.05
#